data_AF-A0A9W7CS63-F1
#
_entry.id   AF-A0A9W7CS63-F1
#
_cell.length_a   1.000
_cell.length_b   1.000
_cell.length_c   1.000
_cell.angle_alpha   90.00
_cell.angle_beta   90.00
_cell.angle_gamma   90.00
#
_symmetry.space_group_name_H-M   'P 1'
#
loop_
_entity.id
_entity.type
_entity.pdbx_description
1 polymer ?
#
loop_
_entity_poly.entity_id
_entity_poly.type
_entity_poly.pdbx_seq_one_letter_code
_entity_poly.pdbx_strand_id
1 'polypeptide(L)'
;MGRGAKEVEMDEQDDPEFPEKAEEASDNAVDPKQLLPPHLRGALAADYLALLTEHQALYDGHLGRMQFADYELALIPDFKPVYAKPYPIARRQEEKAKLKIQLSINDDVKEKKL
;
A
#
# COMPACT_ATOMS: atom_id res chain seq x y z
N MET A 1 -52.39 11.88 -14.64
CA MET A 1 -51.62 10.83 -13.94
C MET A 1 -50.21 10.81 -14.52
N GLY A 2 -49.39 11.80 -14.17
CA GLY A 2 -48.00 11.87 -14.60
C GLY A 2 -47.12 11.04 -13.67
N ARG A 3 -46.31 10.14 -14.24
CA ARG A 3 -45.31 9.38 -13.48
C ARG A 3 -44.04 10.22 -13.46
N GLY A 4 -43.70 10.75 -12.29
CA GLY A 4 -42.45 11.47 -12.06
C GLY A 4 -41.26 10.52 -12.15
N ALA A 5 -40.27 10.89 -12.95
CA ALA A 5 -38.94 10.33 -12.88
C ALA A 5 -38.31 10.79 -11.55
N LYS A 6 -37.77 9.85 -10.77
CA LYS A 6 -36.85 10.19 -9.68
C LYS A 6 -35.46 10.25 -10.28
N GLU A 7 -34.91 11.46 -10.34
CA GLU A 7 -33.50 11.72 -10.54
C GLU A 7 -32.75 11.12 -9.35
N VAL A 8 -31.73 10.32 -9.64
CA VAL A 8 -30.80 9.79 -8.65
C VAL A 8 -29.70 10.82 -8.53
N GLU A 9 -29.68 11.55 -7.41
CA GLU A 9 -28.58 12.43 -7.06
C GLU A 9 -27.31 11.58 -6.91
N MET A 10 -26.29 11.93 -7.69
CA MET A 10 -24.94 11.39 -7.55
C MET A 10 -24.27 12.20 -6.44
N ASP A 11 -24.09 11.59 -5.27
CA ASP A 11 -23.28 12.16 -4.19
C ASP A 11 -21.82 12.26 -4.69
N GLU A 12 -21.35 13.49 -4.88
CA GLU A 12 -19.93 13.83 -4.96
C GLU A 12 -19.28 13.40 -3.64
N GLN A 13 -18.53 12.31 -3.67
CA GLN A 13 -17.67 11.93 -2.56
C GLN A 13 -16.41 12.78 -2.65
N ASP A 14 -16.32 13.76 -1.75
CA ASP A 14 -15.09 14.49 -1.44
C ASP A 14 -13.96 13.50 -1.15
N ASP A 15 -12.89 13.60 -1.93
CA ASP A 15 -11.70 12.76 -1.82
C ASP A 15 -10.96 13.10 -0.51
N PRO A 16 -10.85 12.18 0.47
CA PRO A 16 -10.15 12.48 1.71
C PRO A 16 -8.64 12.57 1.44
N GLU A 17 -8.14 13.81 1.47
CA GLU A 17 -6.72 14.15 1.34
C GLU A 17 -5.96 13.64 2.58
N PHE A 18 -5.27 12.51 2.44
CA PHE A 18 -4.34 12.04 3.46
C PHE A 18 -3.00 12.75 3.28
N PRO A 19 -2.39 13.29 4.35
CA PRO A 19 -1.06 13.87 4.24
C PRO A 19 -0.09 12.78 3.83
N GLU A 20 0.60 12.98 2.70
CA GLU A 20 1.77 12.21 2.30
C GLU A 20 2.84 12.36 3.37
N LYS A 21 2.77 11.49 4.37
CA LYS A 21 3.78 11.42 5.39
C LYS A 21 4.96 10.72 4.73
N ALA A 22 5.99 11.51 4.44
CA ALA A 22 7.28 11.03 3.96
C ALA A 22 7.92 10.12 5.04
N GLU A 23 7.54 8.86 5.03
CA GLU A 23 8.22 7.80 5.77
C GLU A 23 9.38 7.29 4.90
N GLU A 24 10.37 6.70 5.56
CA GLU A 24 11.71 6.43 5.04
C GLU A 24 11.69 5.59 3.76
N ALA A 25 12.51 5.98 2.77
CA ALA A 25 12.76 5.23 1.55
C ALA A 25 13.00 3.74 1.88
N SER A 26 12.06 2.91 1.44
CA SER A 26 12.12 1.45 1.54
C SER A 26 13.44 0.93 0.98
N ASP A 27 13.98 -0.14 1.58
CA ASP A 27 15.19 -0.84 1.10
C ASP A 27 15.09 -1.31 -0.38
N ASN A 28 13.91 -1.24 -0.99
CA ASN A 28 13.66 -1.55 -2.41
C ASN A 28 13.57 -0.31 -3.31
N ALA A 29 13.82 0.90 -2.80
CA ALA A 29 13.80 2.13 -3.58
C ALA A 29 14.84 2.07 -4.70
N VAL A 30 14.38 2.19 -5.96
CA VAL A 30 15.28 2.17 -7.12
C VAL A 30 15.64 3.60 -7.48
N ASP A 31 16.94 3.89 -7.59
CA ASP A 31 17.39 5.16 -8.11
C ASP A 31 16.92 5.34 -9.57
N PRO A 32 16.30 6.48 -9.94
CA PRO A 32 15.85 6.73 -11.31
C PRO A 32 16.95 6.54 -12.36
N LYS A 33 18.20 6.82 -11.97
CA LYS A 33 19.38 6.66 -12.83
C LYS A 33 19.68 5.20 -13.19
N GLN A 34 19.31 4.25 -12.33
CA GLN A 34 19.51 2.81 -12.57
C GLN A 34 18.49 2.26 -13.58
N LEU A 35 17.35 2.94 -13.74
CA LEU A 35 16.30 2.59 -14.70
C LEU A 35 16.56 3.14 -16.11
N LEU A 36 17.66 3.87 -16.32
CA LEU A 36 18.04 4.39 -17.63
C LEU A 36 18.57 3.28 -18.55
N PRO A 37 17.96 3.07 -19.71
CA PRO A 37 18.47 2.13 -20.70
C PRO A 37 19.83 2.57 -21.27
N PRO A 38 20.79 1.64 -21.45
CA PRO A 38 22.17 1.96 -21.86
C PRO A 38 22.30 2.51 -23.29
N HIS A 39 21.25 2.41 -24.10
CA HIS A 39 21.20 2.86 -25.48
C HIS A 39 20.64 4.27 -25.66
N LEU A 40 20.00 4.85 -24.63
CA LEU A 40 19.49 6.22 -24.69
C LEU A 40 20.62 7.22 -24.48
N ARG A 41 20.71 8.21 -25.39
CA ARG A 41 21.76 9.24 -25.37
C ARG A 41 21.18 10.61 -25.75
N GLY A 42 21.88 11.67 -25.36
CA GLY A 42 21.53 13.04 -25.70
C GLY A 42 20.29 13.55 -24.97
N ALA A 43 19.52 14.43 -25.61
CA ALA A 43 18.33 15.06 -25.02
C ALA A 43 17.28 14.03 -24.54
N LEU A 44 17.11 12.94 -25.29
CA LEU A 44 16.14 11.89 -24.99
C LEU A 44 16.42 11.17 -23.65
N ALA A 45 17.68 11.04 -23.27
CA ALA A 45 18.06 10.47 -21.97
C ALA A 45 17.73 11.44 -20.81
N ALA A 46 17.84 12.74 -21.04
CA ALA A 46 17.50 13.75 -20.04
C ALA A 46 15.98 13.83 -19.84
N ASP A 47 15.20 13.80 -20.94
CA ASP A 47 13.73 13.80 -20.90
C ASP A 47 13.20 12.55 -20.19
N TYR A 48 13.81 11.38 -20.44
CA TYR A 48 13.42 10.14 -19.78
C TYR A 48 13.78 10.12 -18.29
N LEU A 49 14.94 10.68 -17.90
CA LEU A 49 15.31 10.83 -16.50
C LEU A 49 14.34 11.76 -15.78
N ALA A 50 13.93 12.86 -16.42
CA ALA A 50 12.93 13.78 -15.88
C ALA A 50 11.60 13.06 -15.63
N LEU A 51 11.12 12.28 -16.60
CA LEU A 51 9.89 11.49 -16.46
C LEU A 51 9.98 10.48 -15.30
N LEU A 52 11.09 9.76 -15.20
CA LEU A 52 11.30 8.83 -14.09
C LEU A 52 11.27 9.56 -12.75
N THR A 53 11.95 10.69 -12.65
CA THR A 53 12.02 11.47 -11.41
C THR A 53 10.65 12.02 -11.02
N GLU A 54 9.85 12.47 -12.00
CA GLU A 54 8.49 12.94 -11.79
C GLU A 54 7.57 11.84 -11.22
N HIS A 55 7.72 10.61 -11.71
CA HIS A 55 6.92 9.47 -11.28
C HIS A 55 7.64 8.55 -10.29
N GLN A 56 8.57 9.09 -9.52
CA GLN A 56 9.36 8.29 -8.55
C GLN A 56 8.47 7.56 -7.55
N ALA A 57 7.35 8.16 -7.14
CA ALA A 57 6.38 7.55 -6.22
C ALA A 57 5.80 6.20 -6.70
N LEU A 58 5.87 5.89 -8.00
CA LEU A 58 5.41 4.61 -8.53
C LEU A 58 6.38 3.45 -8.28
N TYR A 59 7.64 3.75 -7.97
CA TYR A 59 8.70 2.75 -7.82
C TYR A 59 9.70 3.08 -6.69
N ASP A 60 9.30 3.96 -5.77
CA ASP A 60 10.08 4.34 -4.58
C ASP A 60 10.18 3.22 -3.53
N GLY A 61 9.63 2.04 -3.83
CA GLY A 61 9.66 0.86 -2.97
C GLY A 61 8.65 0.87 -1.83
N HIS A 62 7.83 1.92 -1.70
CA HIS A 62 6.78 2.00 -0.69
C HIS A 62 5.59 1.13 -1.08
N LEU A 63 4.90 0.62 -0.06
CA LEU A 63 3.67 -0.12 -0.27
C LEU A 63 2.54 0.87 -0.59
N GLY A 64 2.12 0.92 -1.86
CA GLY A 64 1.01 1.76 -2.28
C GLY A 64 -0.28 1.42 -1.52
N ARG A 65 -1.07 2.45 -1.19
CA ARG A 65 -2.40 2.29 -0.59
C ARG A 65 -3.44 2.39 -1.69
N MET A 66 -4.32 1.39 -1.79
CA MET A 66 -5.50 1.47 -2.65
C MET A 66 -6.70 1.76 -1.76
N GLN A 67 -7.47 2.79 -2.12
CA GLN A 67 -8.72 3.11 -1.45
C GLN A 67 -9.78 2.10 -1.88
N PHE A 68 -9.95 1.04 -1.08
CA PHE A 68 -11.10 0.16 -1.18
C PHE A 68 -12.00 0.38 0.02
N ALA A 69 -13.30 0.15 -0.15
CA ALA A 69 -14.20 0.06 0.99
C ALA A 69 -13.72 -1.07 1.93
N ASP A 70 -13.92 -0.87 3.23
CA ASP A 70 -13.60 -1.89 4.23
C ASP A 70 -14.26 -3.22 3.87
N TYR A 71 -13.46 -4.29 3.92
CA TYR A 71 -13.95 -5.61 3.53
C TYR A 71 -14.70 -6.28 4.68
N GLU A 72 -16.00 -6.50 4.50
CA GLU A 72 -16.84 -7.22 5.46
C GLU A 72 -16.70 -8.74 5.28
N LEU A 73 -16.10 -9.41 6.27
CA LEU A 73 -16.02 -10.88 6.30
C LEU A 73 -17.29 -11.46 6.92
N ALA A 74 -18.20 -11.97 6.08
CA ALA A 74 -19.40 -12.65 6.54
C ALA A 74 -19.06 -13.94 7.32
N LEU A 75 -19.58 -14.05 8.54
CA LEU A 75 -19.44 -15.24 9.38
C LEU A 75 -20.65 -16.17 9.23
N ILE A 76 -20.42 -17.46 9.38
CA ILE A 76 -21.50 -18.45 9.47
C ILE A 76 -22.29 -18.20 10.76
N PRO A 77 -23.64 -18.29 10.77
CA PRO A 77 -24.47 -17.90 11.92
C PRO A 77 -24.08 -18.52 13.27
N ASP A 78 -23.63 -19.77 13.28
CA ASP A 78 -23.26 -20.51 14.50
C ASP A 78 -21.74 -20.50 14.78
N PHE A 79 -20.98 -19.62 14.10
CA PHE A 79 -19.54 -19.56 14.26
C PHE A 79 -19.15 -19.07 15.67
N LYS A 80 -18.19 -19.77 16.28
CA LYS A 80 -17.62 -19.41 17.58
C LYS A 80 -16.14 -19.06 17.39
N PRO A 81 -15.64 -17.98 18.00
CA PRO A 81 -14.23 -17.63 17.92
C PRO A 81 -13.38 -18.74 18.53
N VAL A 82 -12.34 -19.14 17.81
CA VAL A 82 -11.40 -20.17 18.26
C VAL A 82 -10.10 -19.52 18.68
N TYR A 83 -9.73 -19.68 19.94
CA TYR A 83 -8.42 -19.30 20.43
C TYR A 83 -7.45 -20.47 20.33
N ALA A 84 -6.65 -20.50 19.26
CA ALA A 84 -5.62 -21.50 19.07
C ALA A 84 -4.33 -21.09 19.81
N LYS A 85 -3.67 -22.05 20.47
CA LYS A 85 -2.33 -21.83 21.00
C LYS A 85 -1.34 -21.66 19.83
N PRO A 86 -0.47 -20.65 19.85
CA PRO A 86 0.52 -20.48 18.79
C PRO A 86 1.50 -21.65 18.78
N TYR A 87 1.95 -22.03 17.58
CA TYR A 87 2.98 -23.04 17.43
C TYR A 87 4.32 -22.54 17.98
N PRO A 88 5.16 -23.43 18.56
CA PRO A 88 6.49 -23.06 18.99
C PRO A 88 7.33 -22.65 17.77
N ILE A 89 7.96 -21.48 17.86
CA ILE A 89 8.88 -20.99 16.84
C ILE A 89 10.30 -21.39 17.27
N ALA A 90 11.13 -21.85 16.32
CA ALA A 90 12.52 -22.15 16.63
C ALA A 90 13.29 -20.84 16.90
N ARG A 91 14.10 -20.79 17.96
CA ARG A 91 14.88 -19.59 18.34
C ARG A 91 15.63 -18.93 17.19
N ARG A 92 16.24 -19.72 16.31
CA ARG A 92 16.96 -19.23 15.11
C ARG A 92 16.10 -18.43 14.13
N GLN A 93 14.77 -18.57 14.18
CA GLN A 93 13.80 -17.90 13.32
C GLN A 93 13.13 -16.71 14.01
N GLU A 94 13.23 -16.61 15.34
CA GLU A 94 12.55 -15.57 16.12
C GLU A 94 12.99 -14.17 15.69
N GLU A 95 14.30 -13.93 15.53
CA GLU A 95 14.81 -12.62 15.13
C GLU A 95 14.31 -12.22 13.73
N LYS A 96 14.38 -13.14 12.76
CA LYS A 96 13.87 -12.90 11.41
C LYS A 96 12.36 -12.64 11.40
N ALA A 97 11.60 -13.37 12.21
CA ALA A 97 10.17 -13.16 12.35
C ALA A 97 9.87 -11.80 12.98
N LYS A 98 10.62 -11.41 14.02
CA LYS A 98 10.47 -10.13 14.71
C LYS A 98 10.75 -8.96 13.78
N LEU A 99 11.83 -9.00 12.99
CA LEU A 99 12.15 -7.97 12.01
C LEU A 99 11.04 -7.81 10.97
N LYS A 100 10.52 -8.92 10.43
CA LYS A 100 9.40 -8.88 9.49
C LYS A 100 8.12 -8.32 10.10
N ILE A 101 7.82 -8.68 11.35
CA ILE A 101 6.65 -8.16 12.05
C ILE A 101 6.79 -6.65 12.27
N GLN A 102 7.98 -6.18 12.66
CA GLN A 102 8.26 -4.76 12.82
C GLN A 102 8.11 -3.99 11.51
N LEU A 103 8.68 -4.51 10.42
CA LEU A 103 8.50 -3.93 9.08
C LEU A 103 7.01 -3.80 8.72
N SER A 104 6.23 -4.88 8.89
CA SER A 104 4.79 -4.83 8.63
C SER A 104 4.00 -3.89 9.55
N ILE A 105 4.50 -3.59 10.76
CA ILE A 105 3.88 -2.60 11.64
C ILE A 105 4.21 -1.18 11.15
N ASN A 106 5.46 -0.94 10.75
CA ASN A 106 5.88 0.36 10.21
C ASN A 106 5.16 0.68 8.89
N ASP A 107 4.92 -0.33 8.06
CA ASP A 107 4.17 -0.17 6.80
C ASP A 107 2.64 -0.01 7.01
N ASP A 108 2.16 0.10 8.27
CA ASP A 108 0.75 0.13 8.67
C ASP A 108 -0.08 -1.08 8.17
N VAL A 109 0.57 -2.18 7.78
CA VAL A 109 -0.10 -3.43 7.38
C VAL A 109 -0.64 -4.18 8.59
N LYS A 110 0.01 -4.00 9.76
CA LYS A 110 -0.39 -4.63 11.02
C LYS A 110 -0.47 -3.62 12.14
N GLU A 111 -1.59 -3.67 12.85
CA GLU A 111 -1.78 -2.90 14.07
C GLU A 111 -0.86 -3.38 15.20
N LYS A 112 -0.24 -2.42 15.89
CA LYS A 112 0.49 -2.72 17.12
C LYS A 112 -0.52 -2.92 18.25
N LYS A 113 -0.56 -4.13 18.80
CA LYS A 113 -1.39 -4.41 19.98
C LYS A 113 -0.85 -3.63 21.19
N LEU A 114 -1.67 -2.73 21.75
CA LEU A 114 -1.43 -1.99 23.00
C LEU A 114 -1.40 -2.92 24.21
#